data_AF-A0A3C0JLE1-F1
#
_entry.id   AF-A0A3C0JLE1-F1
#
_cell.length_a   1.000
_cell.length_b   1.000
_cell.length_c   1.000
_cell.angle_alpha   90.00
_cell.angle_beta   90.00
_cell.angle_gamma   90.00
#
_symmetry.space_group_name_H-M   'P 1'
#
loop_
_entity.id
_entity.type
_entity.pdbx_description
1 polymer ?
#
loop_
_entity_poly.entity_id
_entity_poly.type
_entity_poly.pdbx_seq_one_letter_code
_entity_poly.pdbx_strand_id
1 'polypeptide(L)'
;FFIGIPAGIFVPSLSVGAGIGANLAEWVPIAPLSVVILLGMTGYFAGMIQAPLTAFVIIMEMTNSHDLLLPMMATAFIANGTSKLICPLSLYEGLTQRYLNTNDHEQK
;
A
#
# COMPACT_ATOMS: atom_id res chain seq x y z
N PHE A 1 -8.28 -11.35 10.51
CA PHE A 1 -6.95 -11.95 10.25
C PHE A 1 -6.27 -12.49 11.51
N PHE A 2 -5.82 -11.65 12.46
CA PHE A 2 -5.33 -12.13 13.78
C PHE A 2 -6.44 -12.67 14.70
N ILE A 3 -7.70 -12.30 14.44
CA ILE A 3 -8.92 -12.77 15.14
C ILE A 3 -9.88 -13.53 14.20
N GLY A 4 -9.41 -14.00 13.04
CA GLY A 4 -10.20 -14.91 12.16
C GLY A 4 -11.35 -14.29 11.35
N ILE A 5 -11.71 -13.02 11.53
CA ILE A 5 -12.81 -12.40 10.76
C ILE A 5 -12.38 -12.20 9.28
N PRO A 6 -13.22 -12.60 8.30
CA PRO A 6 -13.00 -12.33 6.88
C PRO A 6 -13.21 -10.83 6.62
N ALA A 7 -12.12 -10.09 6.49
CA ALA A 7 -12.11 -8.67 6.17
C ALA A 7 -10.92 -8.33 5.28
N GLY A 8 -11.09 -7.35 4.40
CA GLY A 8 -10.02 -6.85 3.53
C GLY A 8 -9.07 -5.92 4.26
N ILE A 9 -7.77 -6.08 4.03
CA ILE A 9 -6.71 -5.20 4.55
C ILE A 9 -6.51 -3.91 3.74
N PHE A 10 -7.22 -3.80 2.62
CA PHE A 10 -7.09 -2.72 1.65
C PHE A 10 -7.49 -1.35 2.20
N VAL A 11 -8.74 -1.18 2.61
CA VAL A 11 -9.25 0.10 3.13
C VAL A 11 -8.48 0.60 4.36
N PRO A 12 -8.18 -0.21 5.39
CA PRO A 12 -7.38 0.27 6.51
C PRO A 12 -5.97 0.68 6.07
N SER A 13 -5.34 -0.01 5.12
CA SER A 13 -4.03 0.40 4.60
C SER A 13 -4.07 1.76 3.89
N LEU A 14 -5.11 2.03 3.11
CA LEU A 14 -5.31 3.33 2.46
C LEU A 14 -5.54 4.44 3.49
N SER A 15 -6.34 4.18 4.52
CA SER A 15 -6.58 5.15 5.60
C SER A 15 -5.28 5.50 6.33
N VAL A 16 -4.42 4.52 6.62
CA VAL A 16 -3.10 4.77 7.21
C VAL A 16 -2.22 5.59 6.27
N GLY A 17 -2.14 5.23 4.99
CA GLY A 17 -1.37 6.00 4.01
C GLY A 17 -1.88 7.44 3.84
N ALA A 18 -3.19 7.64 3.86
CA ALA A 18 -3.81 8.96 3.82
C ALA A 18 -3.47 9.79 5.06
N GLY A 19 -3.55 9.18 6.25
CA GLY A 19 -3.18 9.82 7.51
C GLY A 19 -1.71 10.22 7.53
N ILE A 20 -0.81 9.35 7.08
CA ILE A 20 0.63 9.67 6.94
C ILE A 20 0.82 10.83 5.96
N GLY A 21 0.17 10.78 4.79
CA GLY A 21 0.24 11.86 3.80
C GLY A 21 -0.29 13.20 4.33
N ALA A 22 -1.36 13.18 5.13
CA ALA A 22 -1.91 14.39 5.74
C ALA A 22 -0.92 15.03 6.74
N ASN A 23 -0.29 14.21 7.59
CA ASN A 23 0.77 14.70 8.50
C ASN A 23 1.97 15.25 7.72
N LEU A 24 2.36 14.59 6.62
CA LEU A 24 3.51 15.01 5.81
C LEU A 24 3.23 16.30 5.02
N ALA A 25 1.97 16.57 4.68
CA ALA A 25 1.57 17.77 3.97
C ALA A 25 1.85 19.06 4.76
N GLU A 26 1.81 19.01 6.09
CA GLU A 26 2.18 20.16 6.95
C GLU A 26 3.66 20.55 6.78
N TRP A 27 4.50 19.59 6.37
CA TRP A 27 5.94 19.77 6.20
C TRP A 27 6.32 20.13 4.76
N VAL A 28 5.38 19.98 3.81
CA VAL A 28 5.58 20.23 2.38
C VAL A 28 4.56 21.28 1.90
N PRO A 29 4.77 22.57 2.18
CA PRO A 29 3.81 23.63 1.83
C PRO A 29 3.74 23.93 0.32
N ILE A 30 4.57 23.26 -0.48
CA ILE A 30 4.76 23.52 -1.92
C ILE A 30 3.68 22.81 -2.75
N ALA A 31 3.12 21.71 -2.23
CA ALA A 31 2.13 20.91 -2.94
C ALA A 31 0.74 21.04 -2.29
N PRO A 32 -0.36 20.94 -3.06
CA PRO A 32 -1.70 20.88 -2.49
C PRO A 32 -1.84 19.69 -1.53
N LEU A 33 -2.55 19.89 -0.43
CA LEU A 33 -2.80 18.87 0.59
C LEU A 33 -3.31 17.54 -0.01
N SER A 34 -4.25 17.62 -0.96
CA SER A 34 -4.80 16.45 -1.65
C SER A 34 -3.74 15.64 -2.38
N VAL A 35 -2.77 16.29 -3.02
CA VAL A 35 -1.69 15.61 -3.76
C VAL A 35 -0.82 14.82 -2.80
N VAL A 36 -0.38 15.44 -1.69
CA VAL A 36 0.50 14.76 -0.72
C VAL A 36 -0.22 13.58 -0.06
N ILE A 37 -1.52 13.72 0.24
CA ILE A 37 -2.34 12.62 0.74
C ILE A 37 -2.40 11.47 -0.27
N LEU A 38 -2.67 11.76 -1.55
CA LEU A 38 -2.75 10.74 -2.60
C LEU A 38 -1.42 10.01 -2.82
N LEU A 39 -0.30 10.74 -2.78
CA LEU A 39 1.04 10.14 -2.85
C LEU A 39 1.33 9.28 -1.60
N GLY A 40 0.94 9.73 -0.41
CA GLY A 40 1.06 8.95 0.83
C GLY A 40 0.24 7.65 0.80
N MET A 41 -1.01 7.72 0.35
CA MET A 41 -1.86 6.55 0.12
C MET A 41 -1.20 5.57 -0.87
N THR A 42 -0.71 6.11 -1.99
CA THR A 42 -0.08 5.32 -3.06
C THR A 42 1.20 4.65 -2.60
N GLY A 43 2.08 5.39 -1.95
CA GLY A 43 3.36 4.88 -1.44
C GLY A 43 3.15 3.80 -0.40
N TYR A 44 2.28 4.03 0.60
CA TYR A 44 2.02 3.05 1.65
C TYR A 44 1.45 1.75 1.07
N PHE A 45 0.42 1.87 0.21
CA PHE A 45 -0.23 0.70 -0.35
C PHE A 45 0.70 -0.07 -1.29
N ALA A 46 1.40 0.61 -2.22
CA ALA A 46 2.35 -0.01 -3.14
C ALA A 46 3.50 -0.71 -2.42
N GLY A 47 4.04 -0.11 -1.35
CA GLY A 47 5.08 -0.72 -0.52
C GLY A 47 4.58 -1.96 0.23
N MET A 48 3.36 -1.93 0.75
CA MET A 48 2.76 -3.04 1.51
C MET A 48 2.46 -4.26 0.63
N ILE A 49 1.86 -4.07 -0.55
CA ILE A 49 1.46 -5.18 -1.43
C ILE A 49 2.55 -5.57 -2.43
N GLN A 50 3.59 -4.76 -2.60
CA GLN A 50 4.69 -4.95 -3.56
C GLN A 50 4.23 -5.20 -5.01
N ALA A 51 3.08 -4.64 -5.38
CA ALA A 51 2.50 -4.65 -6.72
C ALA A 51 2.26 -3.21 -7.18
N PRO A 52 3.33 -2.49 -7.60
CA PRO A 52 3.30 -1.05 -7.81
C PRO A 52 2.30 -0.63 -8.91
N LEU A 53 2.22 -1.38 -10.02
CA LEU A 53 1.29 -1.10 -11.12
C LEU A 53 -0.16 -1.14 -10.65
N THR A 54 -0.54 -2.24 -9.99
CA THR A 54 -1.88 -2.44 -9.46
C THR A 54 -2.23 -1.38 -8.42
N ALA A 55 -1.29 -1.03 -7.54
CA ALA A 55 -1.51 -0.07 -6.48
C ALA A 55 -1.84 1.34 -7.00
N PHE A 56 -1.03 1.88 -7.91
CA PHE A 56 -1.26 3.25 -8.39
C PHE A 56 -2.50 3.35 -9.27
N VAL A 57 -2.79 2.33 -10.11
CA VAL A 57 -3.99 2.32 -10.96
C VAL A 57 -5.25 2.32 -10.09
N ILE A 58 -5.31 1.45 -9.08
CA ILE A 58 -6.46 1.39 -8.17
C ILE A 58 -6.71 2.74 -7.49
N ILE A 59 -5.65 3.40 -6.99
CA ILE A 59 -5.79 4.68 -6.29
C ILE A 59 -6.18 5.79 -7.26
N MET A 60 -5.60 5.82 -8.45
CA MET A 60 -5.95 6.75 -9.51
C MET A 60 -7.44 6.64 -9.88
N GLU A 61 -7.94 5.41 -10.09
CA GLU A 61 -9.35 5.15 -10.41
C GLU A 61 -10.29 5.56 -9.29
N MET A 62 -10.02 5.16 -8.03
CA MET A 62 -10.88 5.50 -6.89
C MET A 62 -10.96 7.01 -6.60
N THR A 63 -9.90 7.74 -6.94
CA THR A 63 -9.78 9.18 -6.66
C THR A 63 -10.01 10.04 -7.90
N ASN A 64 -10.25 9.41 -9.05
CA ASN A 64 -10.44 10.02 -10.37
C ASN A 64 -9.37 11.07 -10.73
N SER A 65 -8.15 10.91 -10.21
CA SER A 65 -7.08 11.92 -10.27
C SER A 65 -6.07 11.60 -11.37
N HIS A 66 -6.54 11.65 -12.62
CA HIS A 66 -5.74 11.30 -13.81
C HIS A 66 -4.54 12.23 -14.02
N ASP A 67 -4.65 13.50 -13.64
CA ASP A 67 -3.55 14.48 -13.73
C ASP A 67 -2.33 14.09 -12.89
N LEU A 68 -2.53 13.24 -11.87
CA LEU A 68 -1.50 12.79 -10.93
C LEU A 68 -0.96 11.39 -11.26
N LEU A 69 -1.27 10.84 -12.44
CA LEU A 69 -0.85 9.48 -12.81
C LEU A 69 0.66 9.30 -12.75
N LEU A 70 1.42 10.20 -13.39
CA LEU A 70 2.89 10.19 -13.39
C LEU A 70 3.49 10.24 -11.97
N PRO A 71 3.13 11.21 -11.10
CA PRO A 71 3.68 11.25 -9.74
C PRO A 71 3.23 10.07 -8.86
N MET A 72 2.00 9.56 -9.02
CA MET A 72 1.56 8.36 -8.32
C MET A 72 2.35 7.12 -8.75
N MET A 73 2.59 6.96 -10.06
CA MET A 73 3.40 5.88 -10.60
C MET A 73 4.84 5.95 -10.06
N ALA A 74 5.48 7.12 -10.12
CA ALA A 74 6.82 7.31 -9.56
C ALA A 74 6.88 6.95 -8.08
N THR A 75 5.91 7.43 -7.30
CA THR A 75 5.80 7.13 -5.86
C THR A 75 5.62 5.63 -5.60
N ALA A 76 4.79 4.95 -6.37
CA ALA A 76 4.56 3.51 -6.24
C ALA A 76 5.83 2.68 -6.52
N PHE A 77 6.58 3.03 -7.58
CA PHE A 77 7.82 2.34 -7.91
C PHE A 77 8.92 2.59 -6.88
N ILE A 78 9.06 3.83 -6.40
CA ILE A 78 9.99 4.17 -5.32
C ILE A 78 9.63 3.37 -4.05
N ALA A 79 8.37 3.41 -3.64
CA ALA A 79 7.90 2.71 -2.45
C ALA A 79 8.08 1.18 -2.54
N ASN A 80 7.79 0.59 -3.70
CA ASN A 80 8.03 -0.83 -3.94
C ASN A 80 9.53 -1.17 -3.90
N GLY A 81 10.38 -0.32 -4.49
CA GLY A 81 11.83 -0.47 -4.43
C GLY A 81 12.35 -0.41 -2.99
N THR A 82 11.96 0.60 -2.23
CA THR A 82 12.34 0.75 -0.82
C THR A 82 11.79 -0.37 0.04
N SER A 83 10.57 -0.84 -0.23
CA SER A 83 9.96 -1.97 0.49
C SER A 83 10.75 -3.24 0.28
N LYS A 84 11.08 -3.59 -0.98
CA LYS A 84 11.86 -4.80 -1.30
C LYS A 84 13.28 -4.78 -0.75
N LEU A 85 13.88 -3.61 -0.58
CA LEU A 85 15.19 -3.46 0.07
C LEU A 85 15.14 -3.79 1.57
N ILE A 86 14.01 -3.51 2.24
CA ILE A 86 13.85 -3.73 3.69
C ILE A 86 13.25 -5.11 3.98
N CYS A 87 12.16 -5.47 3.29
CA CYS A 87 11.47 -6.75 3.41
C CYS A 87 11.21 -7.33 2.02
N PRO A 88 11.94 -8.38 1.60
CA PRO A 88 11.80 -8.93 0.25
C PRO A 88 10.49 -9.70 0.04
N LEU A 89 9.79 -10.07 1.12
CA LEU A 89 8.56 -10.85 1.07
C LEU A 89 7.34 -9.92 1.02
N SER A 90 6.48 -10.10 0.01
CA SER A 90 5.22 -9.35 -0.07
C SER A 90 4.25 -9.81 1.02
N LEU A 91 3.36 -8.91 1.47
CA LEU A 91 2.44 -9.25 2.56
C LEU A 91 1.59 -10.47 2.23
N TYR A 92 0.93 -10.48 1.06
CA TYR A 92 0.04 -11.57 0.66
C TYR A 92 0.79 -12.91 0.54
N GLU A 93 2.03 -12.90 0.07
CA GLU A 93 2.85 -14.10 0.01
C GLU A 93 3.19 -14.63 1.42
N GLY A 94 3.55 -13.74 2.34
CA GLY A 94 3.76 -14.11 3.75
C GLY A 94 2.50 -14.66 4.42
N LEU A 95 1.32 -14.14 4.07
CA LEU A 95 0.05 -14.71 4.54
C LEU A 95 -0.17 -16.10 3.97
N THR A 96 0.05 -16.31 2.66
CA THR A 96 -0.09 -17.61 2.01
C THR A 96 0.84 -18.65 2.63
N GLN A 97 2.11 -18.32 2.86
CA GLN A 97 3.07 -19.22 3.50
C GLN A 97 2.61 -19.64 4.90
N ARG A 98 2.07 -18.70 5.69
CA ARG A 98 1.52 -19.00 7.02
C ARG A 98 0.32 -19.95 6.96
N TYR A 99 -0.57 -19.79 5.98
CA TYR A 99 -1.69 -20.69 5.77
C TYR A 99 -1.23 -22.10 5.38
N LEU A 100 -0.29 -22.22 4.43
CA LEU A 100 0.24 -23.52 4.01
C LEU A 100 0.90 -24.26 5.18
N ASN A 101 1.75 -23.57 5.96
CA ASN A 101 2.39 -24.17 7.14
C ASN A 101 1.39 -24.61 8.23
N THR A 102 0.22 -23.96 8.33
CA THR A 102 -0.81 -24.35 9.30
C THR A 102 -1.50 -25.66 8.90
N ASN A 103 -1.75 -25.86 7.59
CA ASN A 103 -2.38 -27.09 7.08
C ASN A 103 -1.51 -28.34 7.25
N ASP A 104 -0.18 -28.20 7.14
CA ASP A 104 0.76 -29.31 7.35
C ASP A 104 0.75 -29.84 8.80
N HIS A 105 0.34 -29.01 9.77
CA HIS A 105 0.21 -29.41 11.18
C HIS A 105 -1.12 -30.09 11.53
N GLU A 106 -2.18 -29.90 10.73
CA GLU A 106 -3.46 -30.60 10.93
C GLU A 106 -3.49 -31.99 10.29
N GLN A 107 -2.56 -32.30 9.37
CA GLN A 107 -2.46 -33.59 8.70
C GLN A 107 -1.60 -34.64 9.43
N LYS A 108 -1.03 -34.30 10.60
CA LYS A 108 -0.14 -35.16 11.39
C LYS A 108 -0.72 -35.47 12.77
#